data_AF-A0A6B2SWV5-F1
#
_entry.id   AF-A0A6B2SWV5-F1
#
_cell.length_a   1.000
_cell.length_b   1.000
_cell.length_c   1.000
_cell.angle_alpha   90.00
_cell.angle_beta   90.00
_cell.angle_gamma   90.00
#
_symmetry.space_group_name_H-M   'P 1'
#
loop_
_entity.id
_entity.type
_entity.pdbx_description
1 polymer ?
#
loop_
_entity_poly.entity_id
_entity_poly.type
_entity_poly.pdbx_seq_one_letter_code
_entity_poly.pdbx_strand_id
1 'polypeptide(L)' 'MQPLDTRIPAVLLRIDRNPFHHGTLGAVRSLGRAGVEVHLVADDRRSPVQRSRHLHRMHAPPMPGASLAEVAAV' A
#
# COMPACT_ATOMS: atom_id res chain seq x y z
N MET A 1 15.25 5.94 18.59
CA MET A 1 14.07 5.96 17.70
C MET A 1 12.82 5.79 18.54
N GLN A 2 11.83 6.66 18.37
CA GLN A 2 10.54 6.48 19.03
C GLN A 2 9.76 5.36 18.32
N PRO A 3 9.00 4.52 19.06
CA PRO A 3 8.16 3.48 18.46
C PRO A 3 7.05 4.10 17.60
N LEU A 4 6.65 3.40 16.54
CA LEU A 4 5.50 3.77 15.71
C LEU A 4 4.19 3.50 16.46
N ASP A 5 3.17 4.33 16.27
CA ASP A 5 1.82 4.01 16.71
C ASP A 5 1.19 2.99 15.77
N THR A 6 1.23 1.72 16.15
CA THR A 6 0.73 0.61 15.34
C THR A 6 -0.79 0.49 15.28
N ARG A 7 -1.51 1.33 16.05
CA ARG A 7 -2.98 1.40 16.00
C ARG A 7 -3.49 2.13 14.76
N ILE A 8 -2.63 2.90 14.09
CA ILE A 8 -2.97 3.67 12.90
C ILE A 8 -2.46 2.91 11.67
N PRO A 9 -3.35 2.48 10.76
CA PRO A 9 -2.93 1.81 9.53
C PRO A 9 -2.22 2.80 8.59
N ALA A 10 -1.31 2.26 7.77
CA ALA A 10 -0.60 3.01 6.75
C ALA A 10 -1.14 2.67 5.35
N VAL A 11 -1.31 3.69 4.51
CA VAL A 11 -1.63 3.53 3.08
C VAL A 11 -0.43 3.97 2.24
N LEU A 12 0.06 3.06 1.41
CA LEU A 12 1.08 3.36 0.41
C LEU A 12 0.42 3.60 -0.94
N LEU A 13 0.77 4.70 -1.61
CA LEU A 13 0.34 4.99 -2.97
C LEU A 13 1.50 4.74 -3.91
N ARG A 14 1.35 3.81 -4.85
CA ARG A 14 2.30 3.63 -5.95
C ARG A 14 1.72 4.25 -7.21
N ILE A 15 2.30 5.38 -7.60
CA ILE A 15 1.88 6.17 -8.76
C ILE A 15 2.75 5.91 -10.01
N ASP A 16 3.92 5.30 -9.84
CA ASP A 16 4.81 4.96 -10.94
C ASP A 16 4.45 3.59 -11.56
N ARG A 17 4.83 3.40 -12.83
CA ARG A 17 4.60 2.15 -13.58
C ARG A 17 5.84 1.24 -13.60
N ASN A 18 6.83 1.44 -12.73
CA ASN A 18 8.06 0.66 -12.78
C ASN A 18 7.83 -0.76 -12.20
N PRO A 19 7.94 -1.83 -13.01
CA PRO A 19 7.74 -3.19 -12.50
C PRO A 19 8.82 -3.61 -11.49
N PHE A 20 9.96 -2.93 -11.45
CA PHE A 20 11.07 -3.17 -10.53
C PHE A 20 11.05 -2.21 -9.32
N HIS A 21 9.90 -1.62 -8.96
CA HIS A 21 9.81 -0.71 -7.82
C HIS A 21 9.95 -1.45 -6.47
N HIS A 22 11.20 -1.74 -6.07
CA HIS A 22 11.53 -2.44 -4.84
C HIS A 22 11.21 -1.63 -3.57
N GLY A 23 11.11 -0.29 -3.70
CA GLY A 23 10.82 0.61 -2.58
C GLY A 23 9.49 0.30 -1.90
N THR A 24 8.45 -0.04 -2.67
CA THR A 24 7.14 -0.42 -2.13
C THR A 24 7.24 -1.69 -1.30
N LEU A 25 7.95 -2.70 -1.78
CA LEU A 25 8.13 -3.96 -1.04
C LEU A 25 8.93 -3.72 0.25
N GLY A 26 9.96 -2.88 0.19
CA GLY A 26 10.74 -2.45 1.36
C GLY A 26 9.87 -1.78 2.41
N ALA A 27 9.08 -0.78 2.01
CA ALA A 27 8.18 -0.06 2.90
C ALA A 27 7.15 -0.99 3.57
N VAL A 28 6.47 -1.85 2.79
CA VAL A 28 5.51 -2.84 3.31
C VAL A 28 6.16 -3.75 4.35
N ARG A 29 7.35 -4.29 4.05
CA ARG A 29 8.04 -5.20 4.97
C ARG A 29 8.52 -4.50 6.24
N SER A 30 9.02 -3.28 6.13
CA SER A 30 9.51 -2.50 7.28
C SER A 30 8.37 -2.13 8.22
N LEU A 31 7.28 -1.55 7.68
CA LEU A 31 6.10 -1.17 8.45
C LEU A 31 5.40 -2.39 9.07
N GLY A 32 5.16 -3.44 8.28
CA GLY A 32 4.51 -4.64 8.80
C GLY A 32 5.36 -5.44 9.79
N ARG A 33 6.70 -5.36 9.73
CA ARG A 33 7.57 -5.92 10.79
C ARG A 33 7.51 -5.10 12.07
N ALA A 34 7.27 -3.78 11.96
CA ALA A 34 7.02 -2.92 13.10
C ALA A 34 5.60 -3.07 13.68
N GLY A 35 4.74 -3.90 13.07
CA GLY A 35 3.38 -4.18 13.54
C GLY A 35 2.31 -3.23 12.98
N VAL A 36 2.66 -2.36 12.03
CA VAL A 36 1.70 -1.46 11.37
C VAL A 36 0.91 -2.25 10.33
N GLU A 37 -0.43 -2.10 10.34
CA GLU A 37 -1.28 -2.61 9.26
C GLU A 37 -1.03 -1.80 7.99
N VAL A 38 -0.74 -2.47 6.86
CA VAL A 38 -0.34 -1.79 5.62
C VAL A 38 -1.28 -2.09 4.47
N HIS A 39 -1.81 -1.04 3.86
CA HIS A 39 -2.57 -1.07 2.62
C HIS A 39 -1.75 -0.51 1.46
N LEU A 40 -1.99 -1.01 0.25
CA LEU A 40 -1.35 -0.53 -0.98
C LEU A 40 -2.41 -0.16 -2.01
N VAL A 41 -2.35 1.05 -2.56
CA VAL A 41 -3.07 1.42 -3.78
C VAL A 41 -2.10 1.37 -4.95
N ALA A 42 -2.33 0.45 -5.89
CA ALA A 42 -1.51 0.34 -7.09
C ALA A 42 -2.21 -0.44 -8.20
N ASP A 43 -1.96 -0.08 -9.45
CA ASP A 43 -2.40 -0.83 -10.62
C ASP A 43 -1.33 -1.83 -11.07
N ASP A 44 -1.07 -2.85 -10.25
CA ASP A 44 -0.18 -3.94 -10.68
C ASP A 44 -0.42 -5.24 -9.89
N ARG A 45 -1.14 -6.13 -10.57
CA ARG A 45 -1.57 -7.45 -10.08
C ARG A 45 -0.45 -8.51 -10.12
N ARG A 46 0.77 -8.17 -10.54
CA ARG A 46 1.88 -9.12 -10.69
C ARG A 46 3.11 -8.77 -9.85
N SER A 47 3.10 -7.66 -9.12
CA SER A 47 4.20 -7.28 -8.21
C SER A 47 4.43 -8.32 -7.10
N PRO A 48 5.70 -8.60 -6.75
CA PRO A 48 6.04 -9.38 -5.56
C PRO A 48 5.41 -8.88 -4.26
N VAL A 49 5.04 -7.59 -4.17
CA VAL A 49 4.42 -7.02 -2.98
C VAL A 49 3.06 -7.64 -2.66
N GLN A 50 2.31 -8.09 -3.68
CA GLN A 50 1.00 -8.71 -3.49
C GLN A 50 1.10 -10.03 -2.69
N ARG A 51 2.25 -10.71 -2.76
CA ARG A 51 2.53 -11.96 -2.03
C ARG A 51 3.20 -11.73 -0.68
N SER A 52 3.40 -10.48 -0.27
CA SER A 52 4.02 -10.18 1.01
C SER A 52 3.04 -10.50 2.15
N ARG A 53 3.45 -11.33 3.11
CA ARG A 53 2.70 -11.57 4.35
C ARG A 53 2.45 -10.32 5.21
N HIS A 54 3.18 -9.23 4.93
CA HIS A 54 3.09 -7.96 5.63
C HIS A 54 2.15 -6.96 4.95
N LEU A 55 1.55 -7.32 3.82
CA LEU A 55 0.51 -6.54 3.17
C LEU A 55 -0.86 -6.99 3.69
N HIS A 56 -1.66 -6.06 4.21
CA HIS A 56 -3.02 -6.35 4.65
C HIS A 56 -3.98 -6.44 3.46
N ARG A 57 -4.00 -5.40 2.61
CA ARG A 57 -4.86 -5.37 1.42
C ARG A 57 -4.26 -4.50 0.31
N MET A 58 -4.49 -4.94 -0.92
CA MET A 58 -4.21 -4.17 -2.11
C MET A 58 -5.52 -3.64 -2.70
N HIS A 59 -5.50 -2.37 -3.09
CA HIS A 59 -6.62 -1.64 -3.67
C HIS A 59 -6.26 -1.20 -5.09
N ALA A 60 -7.22 -1.27 -6.00
CA ALA A 60 -7.07 -0.66 -7.31
C ALA A 60 -7.11 0.87 -7.16
N PRO A 61 -6.33 1.63 -7.95
CA PRO A 61 -6.46 3.07 -7.95
C PRO A 61 -7.84 3.48 -8.50
N PRO A 62 -8.41 4.61 -8.03
CA PRO A 62 -9.64 5.14 -8.60
C PRO A 62 -9.44 5.48 -10.08
N MET A 63 -10.54 5.48 -10.84
CA MET A 63 -10.50 5.94 -12.23
C MET A 63 -10.08 7.42 -12.29
N PRO A 64 -9.35 7.83 -13.35
CA PRO A 64 -9.09 9.25 -13.58
C PRO A 64 -10.40 10.05 -13.58
N GLY A 65 -10.46 11.11 -12.77
CA GLY A 65 -11.66 11.94 -12.65
C GLY A 65 -12.68 11.48 -11.60
N ALA A 66 -12.41 10.40 -10.86
CA ALA A 66 -13.28 9.99 -9.75
C ALA A 66 -13.42 11.10 -8.69
N SER A 67 -14.65 11.29 -8.21
CA SER A 67 -14.99 12.16 -7.11
C SER A 67 -14.48 11.61 -5.77
N LEU A 68 -14.31 12.49 -4.78
CA LEU A 68 -13.94 12.07 -3.42
C LEU A 68 -14.96 11.10 -2.80
N ALA A 69 -16.24 11.25 -3.15
CA ALA A 69 -17.30 10.35 -2.70
C ALA A 69 -17.12 8.93 -3.27
N GLU A 70 -16.75 8.82 -4.55
CA GLU A 70 -16.44 7.53 -5.19
C GLU A 70 -15.18 6.89 -4.60
N VAL A 71 -14.16 7.68 -4.26
CA VAL A 71 -12.95 7.17 -3.59
C VAL A 71 -13.26 6.67 -2.17
N ALA A 72 -14.13 7.36 -1.43
CA ALA A 72 -14.49 7.01 -0.06
C ALA A 72 -15.38 5.76 0.07
N ALA A 73 -15.97 5.29 -1.04
CA ALA A 73 -16.87 4.15 -1.06
C ALA A 73 -16.18 2.77 -1.25
N VAL A 74 -14.85 2.75 -1.39
CA VAL A 74 -14.01 1.57 -1.64
C VAL A 74 -13.31 1.10 -0.37
#